data_AF-X1NIH8-F1
#
_entry.id   AF-X1NIH8-F1
#
_cell.length_a   1.000
_cell.length_b   1.000
_cell.length_c   1.000
_cell.angle_alpha   90.00
_cell.angle_beta   90.00
_cell.angle_gamma   90.00
#
_symmetry.space_group_name_H-M   'P 1'
#
loop_
_entity.id
_entity.type
_entity.pdbx_description
1 polymer ?
#
loop_
_entity_poly.entity_id
_entity_poly.type
_entity_poly.pdbx_seq_one_letter_code
_entity_poly.pdbx_strand_id
1 'polypeptide(L)'
;YLPARLKFLKSAATENSHISYLLNEYALAFPEVRFSLATDKRNNLFTQGDGNLRNVVSQVYGLEVAQRMLEVEEENAFARVN
;
A
#
# COMPACT_ATOMS: atom_id res chain seq x y z
N TYR A 1 3.78 26.05 -18.14
CA TYR A 1 2.70 25.19 -18.68
C TYR A 1 3.31 24.06 -19.48
N LEU A 2 3.09 22.80 -19.11
CA LEU A 2 3.58 21.66 -19.90
C LEU A 2 2.42 20.86 -20.52
N PRO A 3 1.79 21.39 -21.60
CA PRO A 3 0.59 20.80 -22.20
C PRO A 3 0.84 19.40 -22.78
N ALA A 4 2.08 19.07 -23.15
CA ALA A 4 2.43 17.75 -23.64
C ALA A 4 2.22 16.65 -22.58
N ARG A 5 2.67 16.86 -21.33
CA ARG A 5 2.51 15.87 -20.24
C ARG A 5 1.05 15.65 -19.86
N LEU A 6 0.22 16.70 -19.92
CA LEU A 6 -1.21 16.60 -19.60
C LEU A 6 -1.97 15.68 -20.57
N LYS A 7 -1.52 15.56 -21.83
CA LYS A 7 -2.15 14.67 -22.82
C LYS A 7 -1.96 13.17 -22.52
N PHE A 8 -1.05 12.81 -21.62
CA PHE A 8 -0.79 11.41 -21.25
C PHE A 8 -1.59 10.96 -20.02
N LEU A 9 -2.25 11.88 -19.31
CA LEU A 9 -3.09 11.52 -18.17
C LEU A 9 -4.26 10.65 -18.64
N LYS A 10 -4.49 9.56 -17.91
CA LYS A 10 -5.70 8.75 -18.08
C LYS A 10 -6.87 9.41 -17.34
N SER A 11 -7.98 8.68 -17.20
CA SER A 11 -9.10 9.14 -16.37
C SER A 11 -8.65 9.36 -14.92
N ALA A 12 -9.30 10.28 -14.20
CA ALA A 12 -9.01 10.54 -12.79
C ALA A 12 -9.10 9.26 -11.95
N ALA A 13 -10.10 8.41 -12.21
CA ALA A 13 -10.23 7.11 -11.56
C ALA A 13 -9.02 6.22 -11.80
N THR A 14 -8.48 6.19 -13.01
CA THR A 14 -7.30 5.37 -13.35
C THR A 14 -6.04 5.87 -12.64
N GLU A 15 -5.80 7.18 -12.63
CA GLU A 15 -4.65 7.76 -11.94
C GLU A 15 -4.77 7.57 -10.41
N ASN A 16 -5.97 7.72 -9.85
CA ASN A 16 -6.24 7.44 -8.44
C ASN A 16 -5.96 5.97 -8.08
N SER A 17 -6.32 5.02 -8.96
CA SER A 17 -5.99 3.61 -8.78
C SER A 17 -4.48 3.37 -8.79
N HIS A 18 -3.72 4.02 -9.68
CA HIS A 18 -2.25 3.91 -9.69
C HIS A 18 -1.63 4.46 -8.40
N ILE A 19 -2.11 5.60 -7.90
CA ILE A 19 -1.64 6.19 -6.63
C ILE A 19 -1.95 5.26 -5.47
N SER A 20 -3.17 4.72 -5.41
CA SER A 20 -3.60 3.81 -4.34
C SER A 20 -2.76 2.54 -4.33
N TYR A 21 -2.51 1.96 -5.51
CA TYR A 21 -1.64 0.79 -5.65
C TYR A 21 -0.23 1.06 -5.12
N LEU A 22 0.39 2.17 -5.55
CA LEU A 22 1.74 2.55 -5.10
C LEU A 22 1.80 2.70 -3.57
N LEU A 23 0.83 3.38 -2.97
CA LEU A 23 0.78 3.58 -1.52
C LEU A 23 0.54 2.30 -0.74
N ASN A 24 -0.25 1.36 -1.28
CA ASN A 24 -0.42 0.04 -0.68
C ASN A 24 0.90 -0.74 -0.63
N GLU A 25 1.67 -0.74 -1.72
CA GLU A 25 2.98 -1.40 -1.77
C GLU A 25 3.95 -0.79 -0.75
N TYR A 26 3.99 0.55 -0.66
CA TYR A 26 4.82 1.22 0.34
C TYR A 26 4.38 0.94 1.77
N ALA A 27 3.08 0.91 2.03
CA ALA A 27 2.57 0.59 3.35
C ALA A 27 2.98 -0.82 3.80
N LEU A 28 2.93 -1.79 2.88
CA LEU A 28 3.36 -3.17 3.14
C LEU A 28 4.88 -3.26 3.35
N ALA A 29 5.66 -2.51 2.57
CA ALA A 29 7.12 -2.49 2.69
C ALA A 29 7.61 -1.78 3.97
N PHE A 30 6.86 -0.81 4.49
CA PHE A 30 7.24 0.00 5.65
C PHE A 30 6.10 0.09 6.69
N PRO A 31 5.77 -1.00 7.41
CA PRO A 31 4.66 -1.04 8.38
C PRO A 31 4.79 -0.07 9.56
N GLU A 32 6.00 0.40 9.84
CA GLU A 32 6.35 1.40 10.85
C GLU A 32 5.99 2.84 10.43
N VAL A 33 5.72 3.06 9.14
CA VAL A 33 5.33 4.38 8.62
C VAL A 33 3.81 4.49 8.52
N ARG A 34 3.27 5.59 9.04
CA ARG A 34 1.84 5.91 8.92
C ARG A 34 1.55 6.49 7.53
N PHE A 35 0.69 5.81 6.78
CA PHE A 35 0.17 6.25 5.50
C PHE A 35 -1.31 6.64 5.62
N SER A 36 -1.72 7.69 4.90
CA SER A 36 -3.11 8.11 4.79
C SER A 36 -3.37 8.58 3.36
N LEU A 37 -4.36 7.97 2.69
CA LEU A 37 -4.81 8.36 1.36
C LEU A 37 -6.31 8.65 1.39
N ALA A 38 -6.66 9.87 1.00
CA ALA A 38 -8.04 10.29 0.81
C ALA A 38 -8.27 10.66 -0.66
N THR A 39 -9.26 10.03 -1.28
CA THR A 39 -9.68 10.31 -2.66
C THR A 39 -11.18 10.59 -2.67
N ASP A 40 -11.60 11.68 -3.32
CA ASP A 40 -13.02 12.06 -3.42
C ASP A 40 -13.77 12.04 -2.07
N LYS A 41 -13.08 12.50 -1.01
CA LYS A 41 -13.54 12.56 0.39
C LYS A 41 -13.81 11.20 1.06
N ARG A 42 -13.44 10.08 0.43
CA ARG A 42 -13.41 8.76 1.05
C ARG A 42 -11.98 8.42 1.46
N ASN A 43 -11.83 7.86 2.66
CA ASN A 43 -10.55 7.37 3.12
C ASN A 43 -10.30 6.01 2.45
N ASN A 44 -9.35 5.96 1.52
CA ASN A 44 -9.04 4.76 0.74
C ASN A 44 -7.94 3.91 1.37
N LEU A 45 -7.03 4.52 2.15
CA LEU A 45 -6.02 3.81 2.91
C LEU A 45 -5.70 4.59 4.20
N PHE A 46 -5.61 3.88 5.32
CA PHE A 46 -5.08 4.41 6.56
C PHE A 46 -4.33 3.30 7.30
N THR A 47 -3.04 3.51 7.56
CA THR A 47 -2.24 2.59 8.38
C THR A 47 -1.85 3.24 9.70
N GLN A 48 -1.62 2.44 10.74
CA GLN A 48 -1.27 2.97 12.07
C GLN A 48 0.18 3.44 12.15
N GLY A 49 1.09 2.80 11.40
CA GLY A 49 2.54 2.99 11.53
C GLY A 49 3.09 2.34 12.80
N ASP A 50 2.54 1.19 13.20
CA ASP A 50 2.88 0.49 14.45
C ASP A 50 3.92 -0.63 14.25
N GLY A 51 4.43 -0.80 13.03
CA GLY A 51 5.38 -1.86 12.69
C GLY A 51 4.74 -3.23 12.48
N ASN A 52 3.41 -3.35 12.65
CA ASN A 52 2.74 -4.64 12.51
C ASN A 52 2.25 -4.85 11.06
N LEU A 53 2.97 -5.69 10.31
CA LEU A 53 2.63 -6.01 8.93
C LEU A 53 1.21 -6.59 8.79
N ARG A 54 0.76 -7.42 9.75
CA ARG A 54 -0.59 -8.00 9.73
C ARG A 54 -1.67 -6.91 9.84
N ASN A 55 -1.40 -5.85 10.60
CA ASN A 55 -2.30 -4.69 10.67
C ASN A 55 -2.35 -3.97 9.31
N VAL A 56 -1.21 -3.75 8.65
CA VAL A 56 -1.18 -3.15 7.30
C VAL A 56 -1.92 -4.01 6.28
N VAL A 57 -1.66 -5.31 6.25
CA VAL A 57 -2.35 -6.27 5.36
C VAL A 57 -3.87 -6.21 5.54
N SER A 58 -4.35 -6.07 6.77
CA SER A 58 -5.78 -5.93 7.05
C SER A 58 -6.40 -4.64 6.48
N GLN A 59 -5.62 -3.55 6.41
CA GLN A 59 -6.06 -2.29 5.82
C GLN A 59 -6.03 -2.33 4.28
N VAL A 60 -5.06 -3.03 3.69
CA VAL A 60 -4.87 -3.09 2.23
C VAL A 60 -5.80 -4.12 1.57
N TYR A 61 -5.91 -5.32 2.14
CA TYR A 61 -6.64 -6.44 1.54
C TYR A 61 -7.94 -6.80 2.27
N GLY A 62 -8.22 -6.14 3.39
CA GLY A 62 -9.38 -6.42 4.23
C GLY A 62 -9.11 -7.46 5.32
N LEU A 63 -9.91 -7.38 6.39
CA LEU A 63 -9.75 -8.22 7.57
C LEU A 63 -9.88 -9.72 7.28
N GLU A 64 -10.85 -10.11 6.44
CA GLU A 64 -11.10 -11.52 6.12
C GLU A 64 -9.89 -12.18 5.44
N VAL A 65 -9.27 -11.47 4.49
CA VAL A 65 -8.07 -11.95 3.80
C VAL A 65 -6.91 -12.05 4.79
N ALA A 66 -6.69 -11.00 5.59
CA ALA A 66 -5.61 -10.97 6.58
C ALA A 66 -5.72 -12.09 7.62
N GLN A 67 -6.94 -12.45 8.05
CA GLN A 67 -7.16 -13.54 9.00
C GLN A 67 -6.83 -14.92 8.42
N ARG A 68 -7.00 -15.11 7.11
CA ARG A 68 -6.72 -16.38 6.43
C ARG A 68 -5.26 -16.54 6.01
N MET A 69 -4.46 -15.48 6.08
CA MET A 69 -3.04 -15.52 5.75
C MET A 69 -2.24 -16.24 6.84
N LEU A 70 -1.36 -17.13 6.39
CA LEU A 70 -0.40 -17.83 7.22
C LEU A 70 0.93 -17.08 7.20
N GLU A 71 1.55 -16.96 8.37
CA GLU A 71 2.90 -16.44 8.48
C GLU A 71 3.88 -17.44 7.87
N VAL A 72 4.79 -16.94 7.04
CA VAL A 72 5.84 -17.74 6.42
C VAL A 72 7.15 -17.28 7.04
N GLU A 73 7.67 -18.07 7.96
CA GLU A 73 9.02 -17.92 8.49
C GLU A 73 9.98 -18.71 7.60
N GLU A 74 10.64 -18.02 6.67
CA GLU A 74 11.69 -18.62 5.85
C GLU A 74 13.05 -18.18 6.41
N GLU A 75 13.73 -19.10 7.12
CA GLU A 75 15.12 -18.91 7.51
C GLU A 75 16.03 -19.32 6.32
N ASN A 76 16.07 -18.48 5.29
CA ASN A 76 16.88 -18.76 4.12
C ASN A 76 18.32 -18.25 4.36
N ALA A 77 19.28 -19.18 4.46
CA ALA A 77 20.69 -18.91 4.75
C ALA A 77 21.41 -18.01 3.70
N PHE A 78 20.72 -17.59 2.64
CA PHE A 78 21.28 -16.84 1.51
C PHE A 78 20.85 -15.37 1.41
N ALA A 79 19.99 -14.87 2.30
CA ALA A 79 19.55 -13.48 2.25
C ALA A 79 19.68 -12.80 3.62
N ARG A 80 20.92 -12.55 4.05
CA ARG A 80 21.22 -11.40 4.92
C ARG A 80 21.70 -10.27 4.03
N VAL A 81 20.85 -9.29 3.80
CA VAL A 81 21.29 -8.01 3.27
C VAL A 81 21.59 -7.12 4.47
N ASN A 82 22.88 -6.83 4.66
CA ASN A 82 23.37 -5.83 5.61
C ASN A 82 22.92 -4.42 5.22
#